data_AF-C8VHC4-F1
#
_entry.id   AF-C8VHC4-F1
#
_cell.length_a   1.000
_cell.length_b   1.000
_cell.length_c   1.000
_cell.angle_alpha   90.00
_cell.angle_beta   90.00
_cell.angle_gamma   90.00
#
_symmetry.space_group_name_H-M   'P 1'
#
loop_
_entity.id
_entity.type
_entity.pdbx_description
1 polymer ?
#
loop_
_entity_poly.entity_id
_entity_poly.type
_entity_poly.pdbx_seq_one_letter_code
_entity_poly.pdbx_strand_id
1 'polypeptide(L)'
;MRRRIRPTSTHYYREPVQVHMKMSESEPRYRETNISRKVFSIAGIQTTVFGLDELPSQASEIGCLWLLHPRLATLERMVPIATAAINDWNKRIQEGRAGPKSVKGLIAVAFDQRNHGTRLVDPLCNESWKKGNPRHAQDMFSVFQGTARDTSLLIDYLPAFVFPKTDRRITENLVLGVSLGGHAAWSCILHEPRISAGVVIIGCPDYANLMADRARLSKLPSWKDTTPPGAKFLGSEDFPFTLLDAVRKWDPAGLFLSHLDLSPDMEPIRSAPIPEPTESQKAVLRPLLTRCLAGKKILNLSGGIDKLVPYSKGEGFLAWLKQAIRPDGWFADGAVTLEDIIDQNAGHEVTPKMVDEAVRFIGDALSCGKDEDKKASVRDSKI
;
A
#
# COMPACT_ATOMS: atom_id res chain seq x y z
N MET A 1 40.40 43.51 -26.64
CA MET A 1 38.98 43.16 -26.46
C MET A 1 38.83 41.65 -26.32
N ARG A 2 38.75 41.13 -25.09
CA ARG A 2 38.38 39.73 -24.83
C ARG A 2 37.24 39.76 -23.81
N ARG A 3 36.02 39.46 -24.26
CA ARG A 3 34.81 39.41 -23.41
C ARG A 3 34.89 38.17 -22.51
N ARG A 4 34.93 38.38 -21.20
CA ARG A 4 34.67 37.35 -20.18
C ARG A 4 33.18 37.00 -20.21
N ILE A 5 32.87 35.77 -20.56
CA ILE A 5 31.54 35.17 -20.40
C ILE A 5 31.39 34.82 -18.91
N ARG A 6 30.40 35.39 -18.23
CA ARG A 6 29.98 34.96 -16.88
C ARG A 6 29.07 33.74 -17.03
N PRO A 7 29.23 32.65 -16.25
CA PRO A 7 28.23 31.61 -16.18
C PRO A 7 27.03 32.12 -15.40
N THR A 8 25.85 32.07 -16.02
CA THR A 8 24.56 32.38 -15.42
C THR A 8 23.97 31.16 -14.70
N SER A 9 23.35 31.44 -13.56
CA SER A 9 22.37 30.65 -12.79
C SER A 9 22.77 29.24 -12.34
N THR A 10 23.15 29.16 -11.07
CA THR A 10 22.94 27.98 -10.23
C THR A 10 21.46 27.61 -10.23
N HIS A 11 21.12 26.51 -10.92
CA HIS A 11 19.84 25.83 -10.70
C HIS A 11 19.81 25.34 -9.25
N TYR A 12 18.92 25.91 -8.44
CA TYR A 12 18.56 25.34 -7.16
C TYR A 12 17.94 23.96 -7.42
N TYR A 13 18.74 22.90 -7.29
CA TYR A 13 18.26 21.54 -7.12
C TYR A 13 17.44 21.53 -5.83
N ARG A 14 16.10 21.58 -5.93
CA ARG A 14 15.27 21.16 -4.81
C ARG A 14 15.41 19.64 -4.70
N GLU A 15 15.80 19.15 -3.52
CA GLU A 15 15.89 17.73 -3.26
C GLU A 15 14.58 17.01 -3.68
N PRO A 16 14.66 15.78 -4.21
CA PRO A 16 13.47 14.96 -4.43
C PRO A 16 12.64 14.92 -3.15
N VAL A 17 11.33 15.14 -3.26
CA VAL A 17 10.39 14.92 -2.15
C VAL A 17 10.37 13.41 -1.85
N GLN A 18 11.32 12.96 -1.03
CA GLN A 18 11.36 11.60 -0.50
C GLN A 18 10.37 11.50 0.66
N VAL A 19 9.75 10.33 0.82
CA VAL A 19 8.98 10.04 2.04
C VAL A 19 9.96 10.11 3.20
N HIS A 20 9.77 11.08 4.09
CA HIS A 20 10.54 11.17 5.32
C HIS A 20 9.92 10.21 6.33
N MET A 21 10.73 9.33 6.91
CA MET A 21 10.36 8.65 8.13
C MET A 21 10.78 9.58 9.25
N LYS A 22 9.83 10.25 9.91
CA LYS A 22 10.08 10.95 11.19
C LYS A 22 10.16 9.93 12.32
N MET A 23 10.85 8.82 12.08
CA MET A 23 11.35 7.98 13.15
C MET A 23 12.50 8.81 13.70
N SER A 24 12.24 9.59 14.75
CA SER A 24 13.30 10.36 15.34
C SER A 24 14.38 9.35 15.70
N GLU A 25 15.60 9.61 15.24
CA GLU A 25 16.76 8.88 15.73
C GLU A 25 16.88 8.98 17.25
N SER A 26 15.97 9.63 18.00
CA SER A 26 15.92 9.73 19.45
C SER A 26 15.02 8.71 20.16
N GLU A 27 14.12 7.98 19.48
CA GLU A 27 13.28 6.97 20.14
C GLU A 27 13.96 5.58 20.21
N PRO A 28 14.22 5.03 21.41
CA PRO A 28 15.02 3.80 21.58
C PRO A 28 14.48 2.58 20.82
N ARG A 29 13.15 2.43 20.73
CA ARG A 29 12.50 1.28 20.07
C ARG A 29 12.74 1.21 18.56
N TYR A 30 13.23 2.29 17.96
CA TYR A 30 13.49 2.40 16.52
C TYR A 30 14.99 2.43 16.17
N ARG A 31 15.88 2.43 17.17
CA ARG A 31 17.34 2.36 16.99
C ARG A 31 17.88 0.94 16.88
N GLU A 32 17.24 -0.02 17.56
CA GLU A 32 17.69 -1.40 17.52
C GLU A 32 17.28 -2.05 16.20
N THR A 33 18.22 -2.18 15.27
CA THR A 33 18.04 -2.95 14.02
C THR A 33 18.57 -4.38 14.15
N ASN A 34 18.76 -4.86 15.38
CA ASN A 34 19.41 -6.15 15.68
C ASN A 34 18.47 -7.35 15.53
N ILE A 35 17.69 -7.39 14.45
CA ILE A 35 16.98 -8.61 14.04
C ILE A 35 17.80 -9.32 12.97
N SER A 36 17.75 -10.65 12.97
CA SER A 36 18.43 -11.46 11.96
C SER A 36 17.98 -11.07 10.56
N ARG A 37 18.92 -11.11 9.61
CA ARG A 37 18.71 -10.77 8.21
C ARG A 37 19.34 -11.85 7.33
N LYS A 38 18.51 -12.53 6.53
CA LYS A 38 18.96 -13.54 5.56
C LYS A 38 18.47 -13.16 4.17
N VAL A 39 19.37 -13.21 3.19
CA VAL A 39 19.07 -12.83 1.80
C VAL A 39 18.99 -14.08 0.95
N PHE A 40 17.91 -14.20 0.18
CA PHE A 40 17.67 -15.28 -0.77
C PHE A 40 17.46 -14.70 -2.16
N SER A 41 17.94 -15.40 -3.19
CA SER A 41 17.63 -15.08 -4.57
C SER A 41 16.49 -15.97 -5.05
N ILE A 42 15.27 -15.44 -5.10
CA ILE A 42 14.05 -16.20 -5.41
C ILE A 42 13.48 -15.66 -6.72
N ALA A 43 13.40 -16.53 -7.75
CA ALA A 43 12.91 -16.16 -9.08
C ALA A 43 13.58 -14.90 -9.67
N GLY A 44 14.88 -14.70 -9.40
CA GLY A 44 15.63 -13.53 -9.87
C GLY A 44 15.40 -12.24 -9.05
N ILE A 45 14.70 -12.32 -7.92
CA ILE A 45 14.47 -11.21 -6.99
C ILE A 45 15.32 -11.44 -5.74
N GLN A 46 16.05 -10.40 -5.32
CA GLN A 46 16.77 -10.42 -4.05
C GLN A 46 15.77 -10.18 -2.91
N THR A 47 15.45 -11.24 -2.18
CA THR A 47 14.44 -11.26 -1.11
C THR A 47 15.14 -11.33 0.23
N THR A 48 14.96 -10.30 1.05
CA THR A 48 15.50 -10.25 2.41
C THR A 48 14.43 -10.70 3.40
N VAL A 49 14.76 -11.70 4.21
CA VAL A 49 13.92 -12.22 5.28
C VAL A 49 14.52 -11.79 6.61
N PHE A 50 13.69 -11.17 7.44
CA PHE A 50 14.01 -10.75 8.79
C PHE A 50 13.31 -11.62 9.83
N GLY A 51 13.91 -11.79 10.99
CA GLY A 51 13.23 -12.43 12.12
C GLY A 51 13.42 -13.94 12.23
N LEU A 52 14.22 -14.59 11.37
CA LEU A 52 14.34 -16.05 11.33
C LEU A 52 14.98 -16.63 12.60
N ASP A 53 15.99 -15.95 13.14
CA ASP A 53 16.68 -16.39 14.37
C ASP A 53 15.89 -15.97 15.63
N GLU A 54 14.94 -15.04 15.48
CA GLU A 54 14.02 -14.55 16.52
C GLU A 54 12.75 -15.41 16.64
N LEU A 55 12.59 -16.42 15.78
CA LEU A 55 11.44 -17.32 15.82
C LEU A 55 11.48 -18.21 17.08
N PRO A 56 10.39 -18.28 17.87
CA PRO A 56 10.31 -19.18 19.01
C PRO A 56 10.58 -20.64 18.61
N SER A 57 11.33 -21.39 19.41
CA SER A 57 11.70 -22.79 19.10
C SER A 57 10.48 -23.69 18.94
N GLN A 58 9.42 -23.42 19.70
CA GLN A 58 8.14 -24.11 19.69
C GLN A 58 7.19 -23.69 18.54
N ALA A 59 7.54 -22.65 17.76
CA ALA A 59 6.69 -22.15 16.70
C ALA A 59 6.77 -23.05 15.46
N SER A 60 5.69 -23.78 15.17
CA SER A 60 5.49 -24.54 13.92
C SER A 60 4.68 -23.77 12.87
N GLU A 61 3.89 -22.80 13.31
CA GLU A 61 3.15 -21.87 12.45
C GLU A 61 3.81 -20.51 12.41
N ILE A 62 3.91 -19.93 11.22
CA ILE A 62 4.62 -18.67 10.97
C ILE A 62 3.71 -17.70 10.22
N GLY A 63 3.55 -16.50 10.77
CA GLY A 63 3.05 -15.34 10.05
C GLY A 63 4.17 -14.70 9.22
N CYS A 64 3.87 -14.26 8.01
CA CYS A 64 4.80 -13.58 7.12
C CYS A 64 4.30 -12.18 6.78
N LEU A 65 5.01 -11.15 7.25
CA LEU A 65 4.72 -9.75 6.95
C LEU A 65 5.52 -9.28 5.74
N TRP A 66 4.85 -9.04 4.62
CA TRP A 66 5.42 -8.51 3.38
C TRP A 66 5.51 -6.99 3.43
N LEU A 67 6.71 -6.44 3.35
CA LEU A 67 7.01 -5.02 3.51
C LEU A 67 7.36 -4.36 2.17
N LEU A 68 6.56 -3.39 1.75
CA LEU A 68 6.67 -2.72 0.45
C LEU A 68 7.07 -1.25 0.64
N HIS A 69 8.28 -0.90 0.19
CA HIS A 69 8.94 0.39 0.47
C HIS A 69 8.38 1.60 -0.33
N PRO A 70 8.62 2.85 0.08
CA PRO A 70 8.16 4.02 -0.69
C PRO A 70 8.92 4.24 -1.99
N ARG A 71 8.39 5.13 -2.86
CA ARG A 71 9.07 5.53 -4.11
C ARG A 71 10.42 6.20 -3.80
N LEU A 72 11.38 6.03 -4.70
CA LEU A 72 12.75 6.56 -4.61
C LEU A 72 13.55 6.05 -3.40
N ALA A 73 13.13 4.93 -2.82
CA ALA A 73 13.80 4.27 -1.70
C ALA A 73 14.25 2.85 -2.06
N THR A 74 14.77 2.15 -1.06
CA THR A 74 15.10 0.72 -1.09
C THR A 74 14.37 0.01 0.06
N LEU A 75 14.49 -1.32 0.11
CA LEU A 75 13.99 -2.13 1.21
C LEU A 75 14.50 -1.69 2.59
N GLU A 76 15.64 -0.99 2.67
CA GLU A 76 16.23 -0.51 3.93
C GLU A 76 15.27 0.41 4.68
N ARG A 77 14.41 1.15 3.95
CA ARG A 77 13.37 1.98 4.56
C ARG A 77 12.30 1.19 5.30
N MET A 78 12.24 -0.13 5.15
CA MET A 78 11.29 -0.98 5.85
C MET A 78 11.87 -1.68 7.07
N VAL A 79 13.20 -1.66 7.26
CA VAL A 79 13.88 -2.34 8.38
C VAL A 79 13.33 -1.90 9.75
N PRO A 80 13.12 -0.60 10.03
CA PRO A 80 12.60 -0.21 11.34
C PRO A 80 11.19 -0.74 11.64
N ILE A 81 10.33 -0.84 10.62
CA ILE A 81 8.99 -1.42 10.74
C ILE A 81 9.08 -2.94 10.95
N ALA A 82 9.99 -3.62 10.24
CA ALA A 82 10.26 -5.04 10.44
C ALA A 82 10.64 -5.32 11.90
N THR A 83 11.59 -4.55 12.43
CA THR A 83 12.04 -4.69 13.82
C THR A 83 10.93 -4.42 14.81
N ALA A 84 10.19 -3.32 14.65
CA ALA A 84 9.11 -2.97 15.55
C ALA A 84 8.02 -4.05 15.60
N ALA A 85 7.62 -4.59 14.44
CA ALA A 85 6.60 -5.64 14.35
C ALA A 85 7.07 -6.97 14.97
N ILE A 86 8.31 -7.42 14.67
CA ILE A 86 8.86 -8.67 15.21
C ILE A 86 9.06 -8.58 16.72
N ASN A 87 9.62 -7.47 17.21
CA ASN A 87 9.85 -7.27 18.64
C ASN A 87 8.52 -7.19 19.41
N ASP A 88 7.53 -6.46 18.90
CA ASP A 88 6.20 -6.39 19.54
C ASP A 88 5.54 -7.77 19.57
N TRP A 89 5.59 -8.52 18.46
CA TRP A 89 4.99 -9.85 18.42
C TRP A 89 5.66 -10.82 19.39
N ASN A 90 6.99 -10.86 19.44
CA ASN A 90 7.73 -11.69 20.39
C ASN A 90 7.44 -11.29 21.84
N LYS A 91 7.31 -9.99 22.13
CA LYS A 91 6.89 -9.50 23.44
C LYS A 91 5.48 -9.97 23.80
N ARG A 92 4.52 -9.90 22.86
CA ARG A 92 3.16 -10.43 23.06
C ARG A 92 3.16 -11.92 23.38
N ILE A 93 4.02 -12.72 22.72
CA ILE A 93 4.17 -14.15 23.02
C ILE A 93 4.68 -14.34 24.45
N GLN A 94 5.75 -13.64 24.84
CA GLN A 94 6.33 -13.74 26.19
C GLN A 94 5.35 -13.35 27.30
N GLU A 95 4.49 -12.35 27.03
CA GLU A 95 3.47 -11.88 27.96
C GLU A 95 2.16 -12.67 27.90
N GLY A 96 2.06 -13.72 27.09
CA GLY A 96 0.84 -14.53 26.94
C GLY A 96 -0.32 -13.80 26.23
N ARG A 97 -0.04 -12.73 25.48
CA ARG A 97 -1.01 -11.91 24.74
C ARG A 97 -1.14 -12.29 23.25
N ALA A 98 -0.44 -13.32 22.80
CA ALA A 98 -0.43 -13.79 21.40
C ALA A 98 -1.63 -14.70 21.01
N GLY A 99 -2.67 -14.75 21.85
CA GLY A 99 -3.87 -15.56 21.65
C GLY A 99 -3.81 -16.94 22.31
N PRO A 100 -4.94 -17.66 22.40
CA PRO A 100 -5.08 -18.91 23.16
C PRO A 100 -4.55 -20.16 22.44
N LYS A 101 -4.12 -20.06 21.18
CA LYS A 101 -3.66 -21.18 20.34
C LYS A 101 -2.13 -21.37 20.43
N SER A 102 -1.62 -22.41 19.77
CA SER A 102 -0.18 -22.69 19.65
C SER A 102 0.62 -21.45 19.26
N VAL A 103 1.84 -21.33 19.79
CA VAL A 103 2.73 -20.18 19.55
C VAL A 103 3.00 -20.02 18.05
N LYS A 104 2.50 -18.94 17.46
CA LYS A 104 2.78 -18.55 16.08
C LYS A 104 3.98 -17.62 16.06
N GLY A 105 4.99 -17.89 15.24
CA GLY A 105 6.12 -16.98 15.01
C GLY A 105 5.81 -15.91 13.97
N LEU A 106 6.62 -14.86 13.88
CA LEU A 106 6.51 -13.83 12.85
C LEU A 106 7.86 -13.62 12.16
N ILE A 107 7.85 -13.64 10.84
CA ILE A 107 8.94 -13.13 10.00
C ILE A 107 8.46 -11.92 9.21
N ALA A 108 9.40 -11.07 8.80
CA ALA A 108 9.13 -10.00 7.86
C ALA A 108 9.97 -10.19 6.59
N VAL A 109 9.42 -9.81 5.45
CA VAL A 109 10.06 -10.00 4.14
C VAL A 109 10.02 -8.69 3.38
N ALA A 110 11.17 -8.25 2.89
CA ALA A 110 11.28 -7.08 2.03
C ALA A 110 12.16 -7.38 0.81
N PHE A 111 11.88 -6.69 -0.27
CA PHE A 111 12.66 -6.72 -1.49
C PHE A 111 12.60 -5.34 -2.15
N ASP A 112 13.60 -5.01 -2.96
CA ASP A 112 13.51 -3.77 -3.73
C ASP A 112 12.41 -3.90 -4.77
N GLN A 113 11.53 -2.89 -4.83
CA GLN A 113 10.47 -2.82 -5.81
C GLN A 113 11.05 -2.66 -7.22
N ARG A 114 10.20 -2.91 -8.21
CA ARG A 114 10.59 -2.73 -9.61
C ARG A 114 11.13 -1.32 -9.84
N ASN A 115 12.20 -1.24 -10.61
CA ASN A 115 12.89 0.01 -10.91
C ASN A 115 13.42 0.76 -9.67
N HIS A 116 13.66 0.10 -8.55
CA HIS A 116 14.21 0.70 -7.33
C HIS A 116 15.39 -0.12 -6.80
N GLY A 117 16.23 0.49 -5.96
CA GLY A 117 17.37 -0.16 -5.32
C GLY A 117 18.20 -1.02 -6.28
N THR A 118 18.41 -2.28 -5.91
CA THR A 118 19.13 -3.29 -6.69
C THR A 118 18.50 -3.63 -8.05
N ARG A 119 17.26 -3.20 -8.30
CA ARG A 119 16.49 -3.42 -9.53
C ARG A 119 16.25 -2.14 -10.33
N LEU A 120 16.99 -1.06 -10.04
CA LEU A 120 16.90 0.19 -10.80
C LEU A 120 17.34 -0.04 -12.26
N VAL A 121 16.48 0.36 -13.20
CA VAL A 121 16.74 0.27 -14.65
C VAL A 121 16.82 1.66 -15.27
N ASP A 122 15.79 2.49 -15.07
CA ASP A 122 15.72 3.87 -15.56
C ASP A 122 15.23 4.81 -14.44
N PRO A 123 16.09 5.67 -13.87
CA PRO A 123 15.69 6.58 -12.80
C PRO A 123 14.62 7.59 -13.23
N LEU A 124 14.53 7.95 -14.52
CA LEU A 124 13.53 8.89 -15.01
C LEU A 124 12.11 8.33 -14.84
N CYS A 125 11.92 7.03 -15.02
CA CYS A 125 10.64 6.38 -14.81
C CYS A 125 10.15 6.48 -13.35
N ASN A 126 11.05 6.73 -12.40
CA ASN A 126 10.69 7.00 -11.01
C ASN A 126 10.38 8.47 -10.73
N GLU A 127 10.43 9.36 -11.72
CA GLU A 127 10.18 10.78 -11.50
C GLU A 127 8.74 11.21 -11.86
N SER A 128 8.40 12.44 -11.48
CA SER A 128 7.10 13.05 -11.77
C SER A 128 7.07 13.74 -13.13
N TRP A 129 5.87 14.05 -13.63
CA TRP A 129 5.72 14.92 -14.80
C TRP A 129 6.50 16.23 -14.69
N LYS A 130 6.48 16.87 -13.51
CA LYS A 130 7.23 18.12 -13.23
C LYS A 130 8.74 17.96 -13.33
N LYS A 131 9.24 16.73 -13.22
CA LYS A 131 10.66 16.38 -13.31
C LYS A 131 11.01 15.74 -14.65
N GLY A 132 10.12 15.85 -15.65
CA GLY A 132 10.40 15.44 -17.01
C GLY A 132 10.08 13.99 -17.32
N ASN A 133 9.36 13.26 -16.45
CA ASN A 133 8.83 11.95 -16.82
C ASN A 133 7.48 12.11 -17.57
N PRO A 134 7.43 11.95 -18.91
CA PRO A 134 6.18 12.06 -19.66
C PRO A 134 5.20 10.91 -19.34
N ARG A 135 5.71 9.77 -18.88
CA ARG A 135 4.95 8.55 -18.59
C ARG A 135 4.68 8.35 -17.10
N HIS A 136 4.62 9.43 -16.31
CA HIS A 136 4.51 9.35 -14.85
C HIS A 136 3.38 8.42 -14.36
N ALA A 137 2.21 8.46 -15.01
CA ALA A 137 1.08 7.61 -14.65
C ALA A 137 1.33 6.13 -15.03
N GLN A 138 1.81 5.89 -16.24
CA GLN A 138 2.11 4.54 -16.74
C GLN A 138 3.21 3.87 -15.89
N ASP A 139 4.30 4.60 -15.64
CA ASP A 139 5.45 4.10 -14.91
C ASP A 139 5.09 3.81 -13.45
N MET A 140 4.39 4.74 -12.78
CA MET A 140 4.01 4.51 -11.39
C MET A 140 3.04 3.33 -11.26
N PHE A 141 2.00 3.25 -12.09
CA PHE A 141 1.02 2.16 -12.03
C PHE A 141 1.65 0.80 -12.29
N SER A 142 2.46 0.70 -13.34
CA SER A 142 3.12 -0.56 -13.71
C SER A 142 4.12 -1.02 -12.65
N VAL A 143 4.82 -0.10 -11.98
CA VAL A 143 5.74 -0.43 -10.89
C VAL A 143 5.00 -1.06 -9.71
N PHE A 144 3.99 -0.39 -9.13
CA PHE A 144 3.35 -0.92 -7.91
C PHE A 144 2.47 -2.14 -8.19
N GLN A 145 1.86 -2.25 -9.37
CA GLN A 145 1.14 -3.47 -9.78
C GLN A 145 2.09 -4.64 -10.04
N GLY A 146 3.25 -4.36 -10.63
CA GLY A 146 4.31 -5.35 -10.78
C GLY A 146 4.89 -5.80 -9.42
N THR A 147 5.04 -4.89 -8.46
CA THR A 147 5.43 -5.21 -7.08
C THR A 147 4.42 -6.16 -6.42
N ALA A 148 3.11 -5.93 -6.58
CA ALA A 148 2.09 -6.82 -6.02
C ALA A 148 2.16 -8.25 -6.61
N ARG A 149 2.44 -8.36 -7.90
CA ARG A 149 2.69 -9.66 -8.57
C ARG A 149 3.97 -10.33 -8.09
N ASP A 150 5.03 -9.54 -7.88
CA ASP A 150 6.28 -10.05 -7.31
C ASP A 150 6.05 -10.59 -5.89
N THR A 151 5.25 -9.90 -5.07
CA THR A 151 4.85 -10.40 -3.74
C THR A 151 4.12 -11.75 -3.85
N SER A 152 3.13 -11.86 -4.74
CA SER A 152 2.39 -13.12 -4.98
C SER A 152 3.31 -14.26 -5.41
N LEU A 153 4.23 -13.99 -6.33
CA LEU A 153 5.27 -14.93 -6.77
C LEU A 153 6.15 -15.36 -5.59
N LEU A 154 6.62 -14.42 -4.79
CA LEU A 154 7.47 -14.73 -3.64
C LEU A 154 6.73 -15.52 -2.56
N ILE A 155 5.41 -15.32 -2.38
CA ILE A 155 4.60 -16.16 -1.47
C ILE A 155 4.64 -17.63 -1.91
N ASP A 156 4.62 -17.93 -3.22
CA ASP A 156 4.69 -19.32 -3.70
C ASP A 156 6.00 -20.00 -3.30
N TYR A 157 7.12 -19.29 -3.46
CA TYR A 157 8.45 -19.92 -3.42
C TYR A 157 9.15 -19.76 -2.08
N LEU A 158 8.91 -18.68 -1.34
CA LEU A 158 9.61 -18.39 -0.08
C LEU A 158 9.66 -19.59 0.88
N PRO A 159 8.57 -20.34 1.16
CA PRO A 159 8.62 -21.47 2.09
C PRO A 159 9.70 -22.51 1.76
N ALA A 160 9.96 -22.76 0.47
CA ALA A 160 10.97 -23.73 0.04
C ALA A 160 12.41 -23.31 0.37
N PHE A 161 12.65 -22.00 0.53
CA PHE A 161 13.96 -21.45 0.88
C PHE A 161 14.16 -21.35 2.40
N VAL A 162 13.12 -20.93 3.13
CA VAL A 162 13.26 -20.66 4.57
C VAL A 162 12.94 -21.86 5.45
N PHE A 163 12.05 -22.78 5.02
CA PHE A 163 11.62 -23.95 5.79
C PHE A 163 11.59 -25.25 4.97
N PRO A 164 12.73 -25.70 4.39
CA PRO A 164 12.78 -26.86 3.48
C PRO A 164 12.47 -28.21 4.15
N LYS A 165 12.54 -28.29 5.48
CA LYS A 165 12.36 -29.55 6.24
C LYS A 165 10.94 -29.78 6.77
N THR A 166 9.99 -28.90 6.44
CA THR A 166 8.55 -28.94 6.85
C THR A 166 8.26 -28.86 8.35
N ASP A 167 9.29 -28.57 9.16
CA ASP A 167 9.22 -28.32 10.61
C ASP A 167 8.46 -27.04 10.96
N ARG A 168 8.48 -26.07 10.04
CA ARG A 168 7.75 -24.80 10.13
C ARG A 168 6.98 -24.53 8.86
N ARG A 169 5.82 -23.88 8.99
CA ARG A 169 4.94 -23.55 7.85
C ARG A 169 4.50 -22.10 7.94
N ILE A 170 4.57 -21.38 6.83
CA ILE A 170 3.92 -20.07 6.72
C ILE A 170 2.42 -20.31 6.58
N THR A 171 1.64 -19.97 7.60
CA THR A 171 0.19 -20.23 7.66
C THR A 171 -0.64 -18.98 7.45
N GLU A 172 -0.01 -17.81 7.49
CA GLU A 172 -0.65 -16.51 7.38
C GLU A 172 0.28 -15.50 6.70
N ASN A 173 -0.26 -14.73 5.75
CA ASN A 173 0.47 -13.65 5.09
C ASN A 173 -0.24 -12.31 5.34
N LEU A 174 0.54 -11.32 5.74
CA LEU A 174 0.13 -9.94 5.91
C LEU A 174 0.94 -9.07 4.96
N VAL A 175 0.39 -7.93 4.54
CA VAL A 175 1.14 -6.94 3.74
C VAL A 175 1.13 -5.59 4.44
N LEU A 176 2.27 -4.89 4.41
CA LEU A 176 2.34 -3.49 4.80
C LEU A 176 3.09 -2.72 3.72
N GLY A 177 2.51 -1.61 3.28
CA GLY A 177 3.08 -0.77 2.24
C GLY A 177 3.07 0.70 2.60
N VAL A 178 4.13 1.42 2.21
CA VAL A 178 4.26 2.87 2.42
C VAL A 178 4.29 3.61 1.09
N SER A 179 3.45 4.63 0.91
CA SER A 179 3.40 5.48 -0.29
C SER A 179 3.22 4.63 -1.56
N LEU A 180 4.19 4.56 -2.47
CA LEU A 180 4.19 3.62 -3.60
C LEU A 180 3.93 2.17 -3.16
N GLY A 181 4.56 1.73 -2.08
CA GLY A 181 4.29 0.45 -1.46
C GLY A 181 2.86 0.35 -0.91
N GLY A 182 2.26 1.45 -0.45
CA GLY A 182 0.86 1.51 -0.01
C GLY A 182 -0.12 1.27 -1.16
N HIS A 183 0.18 1.79 -2.35
CA HIS A 183 -0.57 1.42 -3.57
C HIS A 183 -0.41 -0.06 -3.91
N ALA A 184 0.82 -0.60 -3.80
CA ALA A 184 1.06 -2.02 -4.00
C ALA A 184 0.32 -2.89 -2.96
N ALA A 185 0.24 -2.44 -1.71
CA ALA A 185 -0.48 -3.12 -0.64
C ALA A 185 -1.99 -3.18 -0.92
N TRP A 186 -2.61 -2.11 -1.44
CA TRP A 186 -3.99 -2.17 -1.95
C TRP A 186 -4.18 -3.24 -3.02
N SER A 187 -3.24 -3.36 -3.96
CA SER A 187 -3.28 -4.41 -4.98
C SER A 187 -3.10 -5.82 -4.39
N CYS A 188 -2.16 -6.02 -3.46
CA CYS A 188 -2.01 -7.29 -2.74
C CYS A 188 -3.29 -7.67 -1.97
N ILE A 189 -3.90 -6.73 -1.25
CA ILE A 189 -5.15 -6.96 -0.51
C ILE A 189 -6.24 -7.48 -1.47
N LEU A 190 -6.38 -6.84 -2.62
CA LEU A 190 -7.47 -7.08 -3.57
C LEU A 190 -7.30 -8.37 -4.40
N HIS A 191 -6.06 -8.71 -4.75
CA HIS A 191 -5.77 -9.74 -5.76
C HIS A 191 -4.99 -10.95 -5.25
N GLU A 192 -4.40 -10.89 -4.05
CA GLU A 192 -3.73 -12.04 -3.45
C GLU A 192 -4.63 -12.69 -2.38
N PRO A 193 -5.31 -13.81 -2.68
CA PRO A 193 -6.23 -14.46 -1.75
C PRO A 193 -5.53 -14.98 -0.48
N ARG A 194 -4.22 -15.20 -0.50
CA ARG A 194 -3.44 -15.67 0.67
C ARG A 194 -3.12 -14.57 1.68
N ILE A 195 -3.31 -13.30 1.33
CA ILE A 195 -3.17 -12.17 2.25
C ILE A 195 -4.43 -12.08 3.13
N SER A 196 -4.28 -12.24 4.45
CA SER A 196 -5.38 -12.13 5.42
C SER A 196 -5.58 -10.71 5.95
N ALA A 197 -4.48 -9.94 6.06
CA ALA A 197 -4.51 -8.59 6.58
C ALA A 197 -3.54 -7.65 5.84
N GLY A 198 -3.90 -6.37 5.75
CA GLY A 198 -3.12 -5.37 5.04
C GLY A 198 -3.06 -4.03 5.77
N VAL A 199 -1.88 -3.41 5.78
CA VAL A 199 -1.65 -2.05 6.28
C VAL A 199 -1.22 -1.17 5.10
N VAL A 200 -1.99 -0.13 4.83
CA VAL A 200 -1.69 0.87 3.80
C VAL A 200 -1.33 2.17 4.49
N ILE A 201 -0.09 2.62 4.35
CA ILE A 201 0.37 3.91 4.87
C ILE A 201 0.55 4.87 3.70
N ILE A 202 -0.15 6.00 3.73
CA ILE A 202 -0.08 7.11 2.75
C ILE A 202 -0.16 6.64 1.29
N GLY A 203 -0.94 5.58 1.03
CA GLY A 203 -1.31 5.10 -0.30
C GLY A 203 -2.71 5.58 -0.69
N CYS A 204 -3.08 5.43 -1.97
CA CYS A 204 -4.41 5.82 -2.44
C CYS A 204 -5.11 4.66 -3.17
N PRO A 205 -6.38 4.36 -2.83
CA PRO A 205 -7.18 3.33 -3.50
C PRO A 205 -7.88 3.80 -4.79
N ASP A 206 -7.73 5.07 -5.19
CA ASP A 206 -8.28 5.64 -6.42
C ASP A 206 -7.17 6.27 -7.25
N TYR A 207 -6.48 5.43 -8.02
CA TYR A 207 -5.32 5.86 -8.80
C TYR A 207 -5.67 6.88 -9.88
N ALA A 208 -6.84 6.74 -10.52
CA ALA A 208 -7.28 7.67 -11.56
C ALA A 208 -7.51 9.07 -10.99
N ASN A 209 -8.22 9.19 -9.86
CA ASN A 209 -8.46 10.48 -9.19
C ASN A 209 -7.15 11.12 -8.69
N LEU A 210 -6.22 10.31 -8.17
CA LEU A 210 -4.90 10.79 -7.78
C LEU A 210 -4.10 11.33 -8.98
N MET A 211 -4.06 10.61 -10.11
CA MET A 211 -3.34 11.04 -11.31
C MET A 211 -3.97 12.27 -11.95
N ALA A 212 -5.29 12.37 -11.95
CA ALA A 212 -6.03 13.54 -12.39
C ALA A 212 -5.63 14.80 -11.62
N ASP A 213 -5.59 14.72 -10.29
CA ASP A 213 -5.16 15.85 -9.46
C ASP A 213 -3.69 16.21 -9.69
N ARG A 214 -2.82 15.22 -9.89
CA ARG A 214 -1.41 15.47 -10.25
C ARG A 214 -1.26 16.11 -11.62
N ALA A 215 -2.10 15.75 -12.60
CA ALA A 215 -2.11 16.37 -13.92
C ALA A 215 -2.51 17.84 -13.83
N ARG A 216 -3.57 18.14 -13.06
CA ARG A 216 -3.99 19.50 -12.70
C ARG A 216 -2.85 20.30 -12.07
N LEU A 217 -2.22 19.76 -11.03
CA LEU A 217 -1.12 20.42 -10.30
C LEU A 217 0.16 20.57 -11.14
N SER A 218 0.33 19.73 -12.15
CA SER A 218 1.46 19.77 -13.11
C SER A 218 1.17 20.64 -14.33
N LYS A 219 -0.07 21.15 -14.48
CA LYS A 219 -0.50 21.96 -15.61
C LYS A 219 -0.25 21.27 -16.96
N LEU A 220 -0.50 19.96 -17.01
CA LEU A 220 -0.35 19.20 -18.26
C LEU A 220 -1.28 19.75 -19.34
N PRO A 221 -0.86 19.80 -20.61
CA PRO A 221 -1.72 20.23 -21.73
C PRO A 221 -3.05 19.48 -21.77
N SER A 222 -3.02 18.16 -21.55
CA SER A 222 -4.19 17.28 -21.44
C SER A 222 -5.20 17.68 -20.36
N TRP A 223 -4.76 18.51 -19.40
CA TRP A 223 -5.59 19.10 -18.38
C TRP A 223 -5.96 20.55 -18.69
N LYS A 224 -4.95 21.42 -18.87
CA LYS A 224 -5.16 22.88 -18.87
C LYS A 224 -5.76 23.41 -20.18
N ASP A 225 -5.53 22.72 -21.30
CA ASP A 225 -5.89 23.19 -22.65
C ASP A 225 -7.24 22.61 -23.13
N THR A 226 -8.10 22.22 -22.18
CA THR A 226 -9.43 21.65 -22.45
C THR A 226 -10.53 22.48 -21.80
N THR A 227 -11.77 22.36 -22.30
CA THR A 227 -12.94 23.00 -21.71
C THR A 227 -14.05 21.96 -21.52
N PRO A 228 -14.46 21.64 -20.28
CA PRO A 228 -13.85 22.09 -19.02
C PRO A 228 -12.40 21.58 -18.83
N PRO A 229 -11.60 22.15 -17.91
CA PRO A 229 -10.26 21.65 -17.60
C PRO A 229 -10.28 20.17 -17.18
N GLY A 230 -9.35 19.37 -17.71
CA GLY A 230 -9.28 17.94 -17.45
C GLY A 230 -10.18 17.06 -18.34
N ALA A 231 -11.07 17.66 -19.15
CA ALA A 231 -12.04 16.94 -19.98
C ALA A 231 -11.41 15.88 -20.90
N LYS A 232 -10.15 16.06 -21.34
CA LYS A 232 -9.45 15.08 -22.19
C LYS A 232 -8.29 14.38 -21.48
N PHE A 233 -8.18 14.48 -20.16
CA PHE A 233 -7.07 13.85 -19.44
C PHE A 233 -7.15 12.31 -19.53
N LEU A 234 -8.30 11.73 -19.19
CA LEU A 234 -8.51 10.29 -19.38
C LEU A 234 -8.62 10.00 -20.89
N GLY A 235 -7.75 9.12 -21.38
CA GLY A 235 -7.60 8.83 -22.80
C GLY A 235 -6.51 9.65 -23.51
N SER A 236 -5.85 10.60 -22.82
CA SER A 236 -4.69 11.32 -23.36
C SER A 236 -3.40 10.48 -23.37
N GLU A 237 -2.32 11.00 -23.94
CA GLU A 237 -0.99 10.41 -23.81
C GLU A 237 -0.48 10.35 -22.36
N ASP A 238 -0.91 11.30 -21.51
CA ASP A 238 -0.56 11.31 -20.09
C ASP A 238 -1.32 10.24 -19.29
N PHE A 239 -2.48 9.79 -19.78
CA PHE A 239 -3.29 8.73 -19.17
C PHE A 239 -4.09 7.96 -20.24
N PRO A 240 -3.45 7.06 -21.00
CA PRO A 240 -4.06 6.45 -22.19
C PRO A 240 -5.17 5.46 -21.81
N PHE A 241 -6.09 5.19 -22.74
CA PHE A 241 -7.19 4.22 -22.51
C PHE A 241 -6.69 2.83 -22.13
N THR A 242 -5.54 2.41 -22.67
CA THR A 242 -4.91 1.13 -22.31
C THR A 242 -4.44 1.09 -20.85
N LEU A 243 -3.99 2.23 -20.30
CA LEU A 243 -3.72 2.36 -18.87
C LEU A 243 -5.02 2.36 -18.08
N LEU A 244 -6.04 3.10 -18.53
CA LEU A 244 -7.35 3.14 -17.88
C LEU A 244 -7.97 1.74 -17.76
N ASP A 245 -7.85 0.90 -18.79
CA ASP A 245 -8.32 -0.49 -18.76
C ASP A 245 -7.53 -1.36 -17.78
N ALA A 246 -6.23 -1.08 -17.59
CA ALA A 246 -5.45 -1.73 -16.55
C ALA A 246 -5.87 -1.26 -15.15
N VAL A 247 -6.13 0.05 -14.97
CA VAL A 247 -6.63 0.63 -13.72
C VAL A 247 -7.99 0.01 -13.35
N ARG A 248 -8.91 -0.10 -14.30
CA ARG A 248 -10.21 -0.77 -14.12
C ARG A 248 -10.12 -2.24 -13.69
N LYS A 249 -8.99 -2.90 -13.93
CA LYS A 249 -8.78 -4.31 -13.56
C LYS A 249 -8.11 -4.45 -12.19
N TRP A 250 -7.20 -3.54 -11.86
CA TRP A 250 -6.23 -3.78 -10.78
C TRP A 250 -6.27 -2.76 -9.64
N ASP A 251 -6.81 -1.56 -9.85
CA ASP A 251 -6.99 -0.52 -8.83
C ASP A 251 -8.31 -0.73 -8.05
N PRO A 252 -8.38 -0.50 -6.74
CA PRO A 252 -9.62 -0.72 -5.97
C PRO A 252 -10.82 0.08 -6.50
N ALA A 253 -10.68 1.40 -6.64
CA ALA A 253 -11.75 2.25 -7.15
C ALA A 253 -12.01 1.95 -8.64
N GLY A 254 -10.95 1.77 -9.43
CA GLY A 254 -11.06 1.36 -10.83
C GLY A 254 -11.90 0.08 -11.01
N LEU A 255 -11.66 -0.94 -10.18
CA LEU A 255 -12.33 -2.23 -10.25
C LEU A 255 -13.80 -2.13 -9.86
N PHE A 256 -14.10 -1.66 -8.65
CA PHE A 256 -15.47 -1.68 -8.14
C PHE A 256 -16.35 -0.61 -8.78
N LEU A 257 -15.86 0.61 -8.93
CA LEU A 257 -16.68 1.73 -9.41
C LEU A 257 -16.97 1.64 -10.92
N SER A 258 -16.24 0.79 -11.67
CA SER A 258 -16.56 0.52 -13.08
C SER A 258 -17.92 -0.14 -13.29
N HIS A 259 -18.56 -0.64 -12.22
CA HIS A 259 -19.88 -1.26 -12.25
C HIS A 259 -21.04 -0.33 -11.84
N LEU A 260 -20.79 0.94 -11.55
CA LEU A 260 -21.79 1.84 -10.96
C LEU A 260 -22.52 2.77 -11.93
N ASP A 261 -22.38 2.59 -13.25
CA ASP A 261 -22.96 3.49 -14.28
C ASP A 261 -22.86 4.97 -13.90
N LEU A 262 -21.72 5.35 -13.29
CA LEU A 262 -21.45 6.74 -12.92
C LEU A 262 -21.45 7.52 -14.22
N SER A 263 -22.26 8.58 -14.29
CA SER A 263 -22.53 9.34 -15.52
C SER A 263 -21.24 9.56 -16.32
N PRO A 264 -21.24 9.34 -17.64
CA PRO A 264 -20.05 9.43 -18.46
C PRO A 264 -19.72 10.89 -18.77
N ASP A 265 -19.53 11.72 -17.76
CA ASP A 265 -19.04 13.07 -17.96
C ASP A 265 -17.66 13.13 -17.34
N MET A 266 -16.68 12.73 -18.14
CA MET A 266 -15.31 13.24 -18.31
C MET A 266 -14.65 14.11 -17.20
N GLU A 267 -15.05 13.98 -15.95
CA GLU A 267 -14.47 14.64 -14.80
C GLU A 267 -13.46 13.66 -14.21
N PRO A 268 -12.17 13.86 -14.52
CA PRO A 268 -11.13 12.95 -14.05
C PRO A 268 -10.95 13.03 -12.52
N ILE A 269 -11.47 14.08 -11.87
CA ILE A 269 -11.47 14.25 -10.41
C ILE A 269 -12.89 14.04 -9.90
N ARG A 270 -13.09 13.03 -9.06
CA ARG A 270 -14.39 12.80 -8.39
C ARG A 270 -14.57 13.80 -7.25
N SER A 271 -15.62 14.60 -7.34
CA SER A 271 -15.99 15.61 -6.34
C SER A 271 -17.31 15.27 -5.63
N ALA A 272 -18.22 14.58 -6.31
CA ALA A 272 -19.50 14.15 -5.75
C ALA A 272 -19.37 12.83 -4.94
N PRO A 273 -20.21 12.64 -3.91
CA PRO A 273 -20.36 11.35 -3.24
C PRO A 273 -20.71 10.24 -4.24
N ILE A 274 -20.15 9.05 -4.03
CA ILE A 274 -20.46 7.87 -4.85
C ILE A 274 -21.81 7.31 -4.37
N PRO A 275 -22.79 7.11 -5.26
CA PRO A 275 -24.10 6.60 -4.88
C PRO A 275 -24.02 5.14 -4.39
N GLU A 276 -24.98 4.75 -3.54
CA GLU A 276 -25.19 3.34 -3.24
C GLU A 276 -25.59 2.59 -4.53
N PRO A 277 -25.08 1.37 -4.78
CA PRO A 277 -25.40 0.63 -5.99
C PRO A 277 -26.86 0.18 -6.01
N THR A 278 -27.47 0.10 -7.19
CA THR A 278 -28.79 -0.55 -7.37
C THR A 278 -28.71 -2.06 -7.08
N GLU A 279 -29.83 -2.73 -6.87
CA GLU A 279 -29.84 -4.18 -6.58
C GLU A 279 -29.19 -5.03 -7.70
N SER A 280 -29.35 -4.63 -8.97
CA SER A 280 -28.67 -5.29 -10.10
C SER A 280 -27.15 -5.07 -10.06
N GLN A 281 -26.70 -3.87 -9.71
CA GLN A 281 -25.27 -3.57 -9.53
C GLN A 281 -24.70 -4.30 -8.30
N LYS A 282 -25.44 -4.38 -7.19
CA LYS A 282 -25.07 -5.18 -6.02
C LYS A 282 -24.91 -6.66 -6.38
N ALA A 283 -25.79 -7.22 -7.23
CA ALA A 283 -25.67 -8.60 -7.68
C ALA A 283 -24.36 -8.88 -8.43
N VAL A 284 -23.81 -7.89 -9.15
CA VAL A 284 -22.50 -7.99 -9.82
C VAL A 284 -21.35 -7.74 -8.84
N LEU A 285 -21.49 -6.76 -7.95
CA LEU A 285 -20.45 -6.34 -7.01
C LEU A 285 -20.21 -7.34 -5.88
N ARG A 286 -21.25 -8.02 -5.40
CA ARG A 286 -21.14 -8.94 -4.25
C ARG A 286 -20.14 -10.08 -4.51
N PRO A 287 -20.22 -10.86 -5.61
CA PRO A 287 -19.21 -11.89 -5.91
C PRO A 287 -17.79 -11.32 -6.04
N LEU A 288 -17.66 -10.10 -6.58
CA LEU A 288 -16.38 -9.43 -6.75
C LEU A 288 -15.77 -9.04 -5.41
N LEU A 289 -16.55 -8.41 -4.53
CA LEU A 289 -16.16 -8.08 -3.16
C LEU A 289 -15.87 -9.34 -2.35
N THR A 290 -16.63 -10.43 -2.53
CA THR A 290 -16.36 -11.71 -1.86
C THR A 290 -14.99 -12.24 -2.25
N ARG A 291 -14.69 -12.31 -3.55
CA ARG A 291 -13.39 -12.79 -4.02
C ARG A 291 -12.23 -11.93 -3.53
N CYS A 292 -12.44 -10.62 -3.50
CA CYS A 292 -11.37 -9.65 -3.28
C CYS A 292 -11.15 -9.29 -1.81
N LEU A 293 -12.19 -9.23 -0.98
CA LEU A 293 -12.15 -8.63 0.35
C LEU A 293 -12.70 -9.50 1.47
N ALA A 294 -13.49 -10.55 1.19
CA ALA A 294 -14.18 -11.28 2.25
C ALA A 294 -13.23 -11.79 3.33
N GLY A 295 -13.57 -11.51 4.60
CA GLY A 295 -12.81 -11.90 5.78
C GLY A 295 -11.44 -11.22 5.93
N LYS A 296 -11.08 -10.25 5.08
CA LYS A 296 -9.81 -9.52 5.18
C LYS A 296 -9.90 -8.39 6.21
N LYS A 297 -8.77 -8.12 6.85
CA LYS A 297 -8.60 -6.99 7.77
C LYS A 297 -7.71 -5.92 7.13
N ILE A 298 -8.15 -4.67 7.14
CA ILE A 298 -7.45 -3.57 6.47
C ILE A 298 -7.27 -2.42 7.45
N LEU A 299 -6.05 -1.89 7.53
CA LEU A 299 -5.73 -0.63 8.16
C LEU A 299 -5.27 0.36 7.10
N ASN A 300 -5.97 1.47 6.95
CA ASN A 300 -5.56 2.61 6.13
C ASN A 300 -5.07 3.75 7.04
N LEU A 301 -3.83 4.18 6.85
CA LEU A 301 -3.18 5.27 7.58
C LEU A 301 -2.87 6.40 6.61
N SER A 302 -3.38 7.61 6.87
CA SER A 302 -3.19 8.77 6.00
C SER A 302 -2.72 10.01 6.76
N GLY A 303 -1.98 10.89 6.08
CA GLY A 303 -1.63 12.21 6.61
C GLY A 303 -2.71 13.25 6.29
N GLY A 304 -3.18 13.96 7.32
CA GLY A 304 -4.26 14.96 7.19
C GLY A 304 -3.88 16.18 6.36
N ILE A 305 -2.58 16.49 6.26
CA ILE A 305 -2.05 17.60 5.45
C ILE A 305 -1.17 17.11 4.29
N ASP A 306 -1.26 15.83 3.94
CA ASP A 306 -0.53 15.24 2.81
C ASP A 306 -0.93 15.92 1.49
N LYS A 307 0.06 16.46 0.77
CA LYS A 307 -0.11 17.11 -0.54
C LYS A 307 0.37 16.26 -1.71
N LEU A 308 1.04 15.13 -1.45
CA LEU A 308 1.57 14.25 -2.49
C LEU A 308 0.63 13.07 -2.77
N VAL A 309 0.00 12.55 -1.71
CA VAL A 309 -1.08 11.55 -1.75
C VAL A 309 -2.18 12.03 -0.79
N PRO A 310 -2.94 13.09 -1.15
CA PRO A 310 -3.97 13.61 -0.26
C PRO A 310 -5.04 12.57 0.03
N TYR A 311 -5.45 12.42 1.29
CA TYR A 311 -6.53 11.50 1.70
C TYR A 311 -7.81 11.72 0.88
N SER A 312 -8.13 12.99 0.58
CA SER A 312 -9.30 13.38 -0.23
C SER A 312 -9.32 12.77 -1.64
N LYS A 313 -8.21 12.24 -2.16
CA LYS A 313 -8.19 11.54 -3.45
C LYS A 313 -8.73 10.11 -3.35
N GLY A 314 -8.62 9.48 -2.18
CA GLY A 314 -9.19 8.15 -1.91
C GLY A 314 -10.50 8.17 -1.11
N GLU A 315 -10.81 9.29 -0.44
CA GLU A 315 -11.91 9.43 0.51
C GLU A 315 -13.27 9.00 -0.06
N GLY A 316 -13.60 9.37 -1.30
CA GLY A 316 -14.88 9.00 -1.91
C GLY A 316 -15.05 7.47 -2.02
N PHE A 317 -14.01 6.77 -2.47
CA PHE A 317 -14.02 5.31 -2.54
C PHE A 317 -14.06 4.68 -1.15
N LEU A 318 -13.26 5.19 -0.20
CA LEU A 318 -13.24 4.68 1.17
C LEU A 318 -14.59 4.85 1.85
N ALA A 319 -15.25 6.00 1.67
CA ALA A 319 -16.59 6.25 2.20
C ALA A 319 -17.62 5.27 1.61
N TRP A 320 -17.59 5.04 0.30
CA TRP A 320 -18.44 4.07 -0.37
C TRP A 320 -18.18 2.64 0.12
N LEU A 321 -16.91 2.23 0.25
CA LEU A 321 -16.54 0.91 0.74
C LEU A 321 -17.00 0.71 2.20
N LYS A 322 -16.79 1.72 3.06
CA LYS A 322 -17.25 1.70 4.46
C LYS A 322 -18.76 1.53 4.57
N GLN A 323 -19.54 2.20 3.72
CA GLN A 323 -21.00 2.01 3.65
C GLN A 323 -21.40 0.58 3.23
N ALA A 324 -20.64 -0.03 2.33
CA ALA A 324 -20.89 -1.40 1.91
C ALA A 324 -20.60 -2.42 3.03
N ILE A 325 -19.48 -2.27 3.74
CA ILE A 325 -18.95 -3.30 4.65
C ILE A 325 -19.30 -3.11 6.12
N ARG A 326 -19.89 -1.97 6.53
CA ARG A 326 -20.32 -1.75 7.91
C ARG A 326 -21.34 -2.82 8.37
N PRO A 327 -21.56 -3.03 9.68
CA PRO A 327 -22.42 -4.10 10.19
C PRO A 327 -23.86 -4.12 9.64
N ASP A 328 -24.39 -2.96 9.24
CA ASP A 328 -25.71 -2.78 8.63
C ASP A 328 -25.64 -2.50 7.12
N GLY A 329 -24.46 -2.69 6.50
CA GLY A 329 -24.20 -2.45 5.09
C GLY A 329 -24.62 -3.63 4.20
N TRP A 330 -24.78 -3.38 2.90
CA TRP A 330 -25.24 -4.37 1.92
C TRP A 330 -24.21 -5.48 1.62
N PHE A 331 -23.00 -5.40 2.19
CA PHE A 331 -21.96 -6.43 2.13
C PHE A 331 -21.40 -6.77 3.54
N ALA A 332 -22.19 -6.57 4.59
CA ALA A 332 -21.80 -6.91 5.97
C ALA A 332 -21.42 -8.39 6.15
N ASP A 333 -22.07 -9.28 5.40
CA ASP A 333 -21.82 -10.73 5.38
C ASP A 333 -20.46 -11.10 4.78
N GLY A 334 -19.81 -10.17 4.07
CA GLY A 334 -18.42 -10.30 3.65
C GLY A 334 -17.43 -10.26 4.81
N ALA A 335 -17.85 -9.86 6.02
CA ALA A 335 -17.04 -9.86 7.23
C ALA A 335 -15.67 -9.16 7.07
N VAL A 336 -15.66 -8.02 6.37
CA VAL A 336 -14.47 -7.19 6.16
C VAL A 336 -14.27 -6.27 7.37
N THR A 337 -13.03 -6.17 7.84
CA THR A 337 -12.64 -5.17 8.85
C THR A 337 -11.87 -4.05 8.15
N LEU A 338 -12.26 -2.79 8.37
CA LEU A 338 -11.55 -1.62 7.89
C LEU A 338 -11.38 -0.58 9.01
N GLU A 339 -10.13 -0.33 9.38
CA GLU A 339 -9.73 0.81 10.20
C GLU A 339 -9.16 1.90 9.30
N ASP A 340 -9.71 3.10 9.35
CA ASP A 340 -9.31 4.26 8.56
C ASP A 340 -8.89 5.40 9.50
N ILE A 341 -7.58 5.61 9.62
CA ILE A 341 -6.98 6.50 10.63
C ILE A 341 -6.19 7.61 9.95
N ILE A 342 -6.44 8.85 10.37
CA ILE A 342 -5.79 10.04 9.84
C ILE A 342 -4.94 10.68 10.93
N ASP A 343 -3.62 10.75 10.75
CA ASP A 343 -2.76 11.62 11.56
C ASP A 343 -2.95 13.05 11.07
N GLN A 344 -3.66 13.88 11.86
CA GLN A 344 -4.18 15.16 11.38
C GLN A 344 -3.07 16.14 10.96
N ASN A 345 -1.89 16.01 11.56
CA ASN A 345 -0.78 16.94 11.38
C ASN A 345 0.31 16.40 10.45
N ALA A 346 0.22 15.13 10.05
CA ALA A 346 1.18 14.51 9.16
C ALA A 346 0.99 14.95 7.70
N GLY A 347 2.12 15.26 7.05
CA GLY A 347 2.21 15.42 5.60
C GLY A 347 2.39 14.08 4.89
N HIS A 348 3.18 14.07 3.81
CA HIS A 348 3.58 12.84 3.14
C HIS A 348 4.76 12.16 3.85
N GLU A 349 4.50 11.64 5.03
CA GLU A 349 5.52 11.07 5.93
C GLU A 349 4.96 9.91 6.74
N VAL A 350 5.85 9.08 7.28
CA VAL A 350 5.49 8.06 8.26
C VAL A 350 5.84 8.58 9.64
N THR A 351 4.83 8.81 10.47
CA THR A 351 4.99 9.29 11.85
C THR A 351 5.12 8.11 12.83
N PRO A 352 5.71 8.31 14.03
CA PRO A 352 5.75 7.28 15.06
C PRO A 352 4.37 6.74 15.42
N LYS A 353 3.35 7.62 15.46
CA LYS A 353 1.95 7.22 15.72
C LYS A 353 1.39 6.27 14.65
N MET A 354 1.71 6.52 13.38
CA MET A 354 1.35 5.60 12.30
C MET A 354 2.04 4.24 12.46
N VAL A 355 3.31 4.22 12.88
CA VAL A 355 4.03 2.96 13.14
C VAL A 355 3.41 2.22 14.34
N ASP A 356 3.07 2.91 15.42
CA ASP A 356 2.40 2.33 16.58
C ASP A 356 1.06 1.68 16.20
N GLU A 357 0.22 2.36 15.40
CA GLU A 357 -1.04 1.79 14.90
C GLU A 357 -0.81 0.60 13.97
N ALA A 358 0.19 0.67 13.08
CA ALA A 358 0.54 -0.44 12.20
C ALA A 358 0.98 -1.69 12.97
N VAL A 359 1.88 -1.53 13.94
CA VAL A 359 2.39 -2.62 14.79
C VAL A 359 1.28 -3.20 15.65
N ARG A 360 0.44 -2.33 16.26
CA ARG A 360 -0.75 -2.75 17.01
C ARG A 360 -1.64 -3.65 16.14
N PHE A 361 -2.01 -3.15 14.97
CA PHE A 361 -2.91 -3.84 14.05
C PHE A 361 -2.34 -5.17 13.55
N ILE A 362 -1.04 -5.23 13.23
CA ILE A 362 -0.36 -6.48 12.85
C ILE A 362 -0.47 -7.51 13.97
N GLY A 363 -0.16 -7.12 15.21
CA GLY A 363 -0.28 -8.01 16.36
C GLY A 363 -1.72 -8.49 16.59
N ASP A 364 -2.70 -7.59 16.47
CA ASP A 364 -4.12 -7.93 16.63
C ASP A 364 -4.61 -8.86 15.51
N ALA A 365 -4.13 -8.66 14.28
CA ALA A 365 -4.43 -9.54 13.15
C ALA A 365 -3.89 -10.96 13.39
N LEU A 366 -2.65 -11.09 13.87
CA LEU A 366 -1.99 -12.37 14.15
C LEU A 366 -2.61 -13.14 15.32
N SER A 367 -3.09 -12.43 16.34
CA SER A 367 -3.73 -13.02 17.53
C SER A 367 -5.11 -13.62 17.26
N CYS A 368 -5.85 -13.13 16.26
CA CYS A 368 -7.14 -13.71 15.90
C CYS A 368 -6.97 -15.08 15.21
N GLY A 369 -7.70 -16.09 15.68
CA GLY A 369 -7.76 -17.38 15.01
C GLY A 369 -8.51 -17.30 13.68
N LYS A 370 -8.23 -18.24 12.75
CA LYS A 370 -9.00 -18.39 11.49
C LYS A 370 -10.50 -18.67 11.71
N ASP A 371 -10.87 -19.12 12.91
CA ASP A 371 -12.20 -19.61 13.30
C ASP A 371 -12.96 -18.68 14.27
N GLU A 372 -12.44 -17.48 14.59
CA GLU A 372 -13.25 -16.51 15.34
C GLU A 372 -14.37 -15.99 14.44
N ASP A 373 -15.55 -15.70 15.03
CA ASP A 373 -16.70 -15.10 14.36
C ASP A 373 -16.25 -13.81 13.65
N LYS A 374 -15.94 -13.93 12.35
CA LYS A 374 -15.53 -12.80 11.52
C LYS A 374 -16.74 -11.90 11.40
N LYS A 375 -16.69 -10.75 12.07
CA LYS A 375 -17.72 -9.72 11.99
C LYS A 375 -17.21 -8.55 11.19
N ALA A 376 -18.07 -8.03 10.33
CA ALA A 376 -17.86 -6.75 9.68
C ALA A 376 -17.58 -5.67 10.73
N SER A 377 -16.59 -4.83 10.48
CA SER A 377 -16.30 -3.69 11.35
C SER A 377 -15.66 -2.54 10.59
N VAL A 378 -16.09 -1.33 10.92
CA VAL A 378 -15.53 -0.08 10.39
C VAL A 378 -15.17 0.80 11.57
N ARG A 379 -13.93 1.32 11.57
CA ARG A 379 -13.46 2.28 12.57
C ARG A 379 -12.83 3.47 11.86
N ASP A 380 -13.37 4.65 12.09
CA ASP A 380 -12.74 5.92 11.72
C ASP A 380 -12.03 6.52 12.94
N SER A 381 -10.81 6.99 12.77
CA SER A 381 -10.07 7.64 13.86
C SER A 381 -9.14 8.75 13.39
N LYS A 382 -8.76 9.61 14.33
CA LYS A 382 -7.79 10.69 14.12
C LYS A 382 -6.78 10.63 15.25
N ILE A 383 -5.49 10.70 14.91
CA ILE A 383 -4.37 10.55 15.86
C ILE A 383 -3.45 11.76 15.88
#